data_AF-A0A825BFJ4-F1
#
_entry.id   AF-A0A825BFJ4-F1
#
_cell.length_a   1.000
_cell.length_b   1.000
_cell.length_c   1.000
_cell.angle_alpha   90.00
_cell.angle_beta   90.00
_cell.angle_gamma   90.00
#
_symmetry.space_group_name_H-M   'P 1'
#
loop_
_entity.id
_entity.type
_entity.pdbx_description
1 polymer ?
#
loop_
_entity_poly.entity_id
_entity_poly.type
_entity_poly.pdbx_seq_one_letter_code
_entity_poly.pdbx_strand_id
1 'polypeptide(L)'
;MFGGEEFIFWAKYSSSNSLIKYQNISISKAMVLSKEKGSKICDIQSSKFNNETTLNYLKRHQEQLFECFINQKVLLKDSSKFKGNSANLKTSVTLVPVRFIVEFKPLGATISKINR
;
A
#
# COMPACT_ATOMS: atom_id res chain seq x y z
N MET A 1 12.37 -1.57 -23.91
CA MET A 1 11.01 -1.72 -23.33
C MET A 1 11.18 -1.56 -21.82
N PHE A 2 10.85 -0.41 -21.24
CA PHE A 2 11.03 -0.17 -19.81
C PHE A 2 9.91 -0.91 -19.06
N GLY A 3 10.16 -2.18 -18.75
CA GLY A 3 9.22 -3.01 -17.97
C GLY A 3 9.16 -2.53 -16.53
N GLY A 4 7.96 -2.27 -16.03
CA GLY A 4 7.73 -1.98 -14.62
C GLY A 4 8.10 -3.16 -13.73
N GLU A 5 8.47 -2.88 -12.48
CA GLU A 5 8.80 -3.91 -11.49
C GLU A 5 7.56 -4.26 -10.65
N GLU A 6 7.36 -5.55 -10.36
CA GLU A 6 6.24 -6.01 -9.53
C GLU A 6 6.62 -6.16 -8.06
N PHE A 7 5.73 -5.70 -7.19
CA PHE A 7 5.85 -5.76 -5.74
C PHE A 7 4.55 -6.22 -5.09
N ILE A 8 4.68 -6.72 -3.87
CA ILE A 8 3.58 -7.07 -2.98
C ILE A 8 3.59 -6.10 -1.81
N PHE A 9 2.46 -5.46 -1.57
CA PHE A 9 2.20 -4.59 -0.44
C PHE A 9 1.17 -5.24 0.49
N TRP A 10 1.44 -5.28 1.79
CA TRP A 10 0.42 -5.59 2.78
C TRP A 10 0.54 -4.69 3.99
N ALA A 11 -0.59 -4.37 4.60
CA ALA A 11 -0.63 -3.50 5.76
C ALA A 11 -1.68 -3.97 6.78
N LYS A 12 -1.31 -4.00 8.05
CA LYS A 12 -2.21 -4.26 9.17
C LYS A 12 -2.18 -3.07 10.12
N TYR A 13 -3.33 -2.45 10.29
CA TYR A 13 -3.53 -1.30 11.16
C TYR A 13 -4.56 -1.65 12.25
N SER A 14 -4.24 -1.34 13.50
CA SER A 14 -5.18 -1.47 14.60
C SER A 14 -5.09 -0.25 15.50
N SER A 15 -6.22 0.38 15.74
CA SER A 15 -6.41 1.51 16.63
C SER A 15 -7.45 1.16 17.71
N SER A 16 -7.29 1.72 18.89
CA SER A 16 -8.21 1.59 20.02
C SER A 16 -8.29 2.94 20.71
N ASN A 17 -9.48 3.53 20.77
CA ASN A 17 -9.76 4.80 21.42
C ASN A 17 -8.87 5.92 20.85
N SER A 18 -8.80 6.00 19.52
CA SER A 18 -7.98 6.98 18.79
C SER A 18 -6.46 6.82 19.00
N LEU A 19 -6.01 5.80 19.74
CA LEU A 19 -4.60 5.44 19.89
C LEU A 19 -4.25 4.26 18.98
N ILE A 20 -3.24 4.46 18.13
CA ILE A 20 -2.69 3.42 17.26
C ILE A 20 -2.03 2.35 18.14
N LYS A 21 -2.56 1.12 18.11
CA LYS A 21 -1.98 -0.02 18.83
C LYS A 21 -0.94 -0.76 18.02
N TYR A 22 -1.09 -0.81 16.69
CA TYR A 22 -0.17 -1.51 15.81
C TYR A 22 -0.32 -1.06 14.35
N GLN A 23 0.81 -0.79 13.69
CA GLN A 23 0.91 -0.55 12.25
C GLN A 23 2.05 -1.42 11.72
N ASN A 24 1.74 -2.44 10.93
CA ASN A 24 2.74 -3.22 10.22
C ASN A 24 2.50 -3.09 8.73
N ILE A 25 3.45 -2.45 8.05
CA ILE A 25 3.48 -2.27 6.62
C ILE A 25 4.68 -3.04 6.11
N SER A 26 4.48 -3.80 5.04
CA SER A 26 5.55 -4.55 4.42
C SER A 26 5.43 -4.51 2.91
N ILE A 27 6.60 -4.33 2.28
CA ILE A 27 6.78 -4.21 0.85
C ILE A 27 7.85 -5.23 0.46
N SER A 28 7.54 -6.07 -0.52
CA SER A 28 8.47 -7.09 -1.01
C SER A 28 8.40 -7.19 -2.52
N LYS A 29 9.50 -7.53 -3.17
CA LYS A 29 9.53 -7.75 -4.62
C LYS A 29 8.78 -9.04 -4.96
N ALA A 30 7.97 -9.04 -6.01
CA ALA A 30 7.29 -10.25 -6.46
C ALA A 30 8.30 -11.21 -7.08
N MET A 31 8.30 -12.48 -6.64
CA MET A 31 9.15 -13.53 -7.22
C MET A 31 8.61 -14.07 -8.55
N VAL A 32 7.31 -13.93 -8.80
CA VAL A 32 6.63 -14.38 -10.02
C VAL A 32 5.87 -13.20 -10.60
N LEU A 33 6.27 -12.82 -11.81
CA LEU A 33 5.66 -11.74 -12.59
C LEU A 33 4.30 -12.18 -13.14
N SER A 34 3.37 -11.25 -13.13
CA SER A 34 2.00 -11.42 -13.60
C SER A 34 1.95 -11.10 -15.09
N LYS A 35 1.18 -11.86 -15.87
CA LYS A 35 0.98 -11.57 -17.31
C LYS A 35 -0.03 -10.44 -17.55
N GLU A 36 -0.73 -10.02 -16.49
CA GLU A 36 -1.81 -9.06 -16.53
C GLU A 36 -1.30 -7.62 -16.44
N LYS A 37 -1.98 -6.72 -17.15
CA LYS A 37 -1.72 -5.28 -17.06
C LYS A 37 -2.40 -4.74 -15.82
N GLY A 38 -1.65 -3.99 -15.01
CA GLY A 38 -2.20 -3.30 -13.85
C GLY A 38 -3.07 -2.10 -14.24
N SER A 39 -4.08 -1.81 -13.44
CA SER A 39 -4.84 -0.56 -13.51
C SER A 39 -4.12 0.51 -12.68
N LYS A 40 -3.82 1.65 -13.29
CA LYS A 40 -3.22 2.80 -12.58
C LYS A 40 -4.09 3.22 -11.39
N ILE A 41 -3.47 3.36 -10.22
CA ILE A 41 -4.15 3.81 -9.00
C ILE A 41 -3.69 5.20 -8.55
N CYS A 42 -2.40 5.51 -8.69
CA CYS A 42 -1.86 6.81 -8.31
C CYS A 42 -0.50 7.09 -8.94
N ASP A 43 -0.03 8.33 -8.82
CA ASP A 43 1.34 8.72 -9.13
C ASP A 43 2.02 9.27 -7.88
N ILE A 44 3.28 8.91 -7.69
CA ILE A 44 4.17 9.48 -6.67
C ILE A 44 5.00 10.56 -7.36
N GLN A 45 4.80 11.84 -6.97
CA GLN A 45 5.53 12.98 -7.52
C GLN A 45 6.89 13.17 -6.81
N SER A 46 7.70 12.12 -6.82
CA SER A 46 9.07 12.18 -6.29
C SER A 46 9.97 11.35 -7.19
N SER A 47 11.06 11.95 -7.68
CA SER A 47 12.05 11.22 -8.45
C SER A 47 12.79 10.20 -7.57
N LYS A 48 13.23 9.13 -8.22
CA LYS A 48 14.11 8.13 -7.61
C LYS A 48 15.53 8.67 -7.60
N PHE A 49 16.25 8.54 -6.49
CA PHE A 49 17.66 8.91 -6.46
C PHE A 49 18.50 7.91 -7.26
N ASN A 50 19.62 8.36 -7.86
CA ASN A 50 20.44 7.54 -8.76
C ASN A 50 20.95 6.23 -8.12
N ASN A 51 21.23 6.22 -6.82
CA ASN A 51 21.73 5.06 -6.09
C ASN A 51 20.67 4.36 -5.22
N GLU A 52 19.40 4.76 -5.34
CA GLU A 52 18.32 4.18 -4.54
C GLU A 52 17.77 2.92 -5.22
N THR A 53 17.56 1.84 -4.46
CA THR A 53 16.84 0.67 -4.99
C THR A 53 15.35 0.98 -5.10
N THR A 54 14.62 0.33 -6.00
CA THR A 54 13.17 0.51 -6.13
C THR A 54 12.45 0.19 -4.81
N LEU A 55 12.93 -0.82 -4.07
CA LEU A 55 12.40 -1.13 -2.75
C LEU A 55 12.61 0.00 -1.73
N ASN A 56 13.79 0.62 -1.71
CA ASN A 56 14.06 1.76 -0.81
C ASN A 56 13.20 2.97 -1.17
N TYR A 57 13.02 3.24 -2.46
CA TYR A 57 12.10 4.27 -2.94
C TYR A 57 10.67 4.02 -2.45
N LEU A 58 10.17 2.80 -2.56
CA LEU A 58 8.84 2.43 -2.10
C LEU A 58 8.72 2.51 -0.57
N LYS A 59 9.75 2.11 0.18
CA LYS A 59 9.77 2.24 1.65
C LYS A 59 9.76 3.71 2.10
N ARG A 60 10.52 4.58 1.43
CA ARG A 60 10.52 6.02 1.71
C ARG A 60 9.15 6.66 1.48
N HIS A 61 8.38 6.14 0.52
CA HIS A 61 7.03 6.59 0.22
C HIS A 61 5.94 5.63 0.72
N GLN A 62 6.21 4.85 1.77
CA GLN A 62 5.28 3.82 2.27
C GLN A 62 3.91 4.39 2.68
N GLU A 63 3.87 5.60 3.24
CA GLU A 63 2.64 6.26 3.65
C GLU A 63 1.81 6.68 2.44
N GLN A 64 2.45 7.29 1.43
CA GLN A 64 1.78 7.65 0.17
C GLN A 64 1.25 6.40 -0.55
N LEU A 65 2.02 5.31 -0.56
CA LEU A 65 1.55 4.03 -1.10
C LEU A 65 0.33 3.51 -0.35
N PHE A 66 0.35 3.55 0.98
CA PHE A 66 -0.78 3.13 1.80
C PHE A 66 -2.05 3.93 1.48
N GLU A 67 -1.96 5.25 1.37
CA GLU A 67 -3.07 6.12 0.96
C GLU A 67 -3.61 5.75 -0.44
N CYS A 68 -2.73 5.45 -1.40
CA CYS A 68 -3.15 5.00 -2.72
C CYS A 68 -4.01 3.72 -2.67
N PHE A 69 -3.69 2.79 -1.76
CA PHE A 69 -4.44 1.53 -1.64
C PHE A 69 -5.71 1.64 -0.78
N ILE A 70 -5.74 2.53 0.22
CA ILE A 70 -6.96 2.82 1.00
C ILE A 70 -8.05 3.37 0.09
N ASN A 71 -7.70 4.34 -0.76
CA ASN A 71 -8.66 4.99 -1.67
C ASN A 71 -9.30 4.03 -2.68
N GLN A 72 -8.72 2.85 -2.88
CA GLN A 72 -9.20 1.81 -3.80
C GLN A 72 -10.15 0.78 -3.13
N LYS A 73 -10.72 1.09 -1.96
CA LYS A 73 -11.64 0.21 -1.20
C LYS A 73 -11.06 -1.18 -0.88
N VAL A 74 -9.75 -1.29 -0.66
CA VAL A 74 -9.09 -2.55 -0.21
C VAL A 74 -9.26 -2.77 1.32
N LEU A 75 -10.34 -2.24 1.90
CA LEU A 75 -10.70 -2.40 3.31
C LEU A 75 -11.56 -3.65 3.47
N LEU A 76 -10.97 -4.74 3.95
CA LEU A 76 -11.67 -6.03 4.06
C LEU A 76 -12.22 -6.37 5.45
N LYS A 77 -12.02 -5.53 6.46
CA LYS A 77 -12.65 -5.70 7.77
C LYS A 77 -12.57 -4.40 8.54
N ASP A 78 -13.73 -3.92 8.96
CA ASP A 78 -13.86 -2.87 9.96
C ASP A 78 -14.68 -3.46 11.11
N SER A 79 -14.02 -3.94 12.16
CA SER A 79 -14.69 -4.56 13.30
C SER A 79 -14.94 -3.52 14.41
N SER A 80 -15.70 -2.48 14.10
CA SER A 80 -16.10 -1.46 15.07
C SER A 80 -17.16 -2.03 16.02
N LYS A 81 -16.73 -2.57 17.17
CA LYS A 81 -17.66 -2.96 18.25
C LYS A 81 -18.01 -1.73 19.07
N PHE A 82 -19.14 -1.08 18.77
CA PHE A 82 -19.72 -0.04 19.61
C PHE A 82 -20.51 -0.70 20.74
N LYS A 83 -19.97 -0.77 21.95
CA LYS A 83 -20.72 -1.23 23.14
C LYS A 83 -21.05 -0.01 23.99
N GLY A 84 -22.34 0.27 24.16
CA GLY A 84 -22.84 1.38 24.97
C GLY A 84 -22.22 1.39 26.38
N ASN A 85 -22.04 2.61 26.91
CA ASN A 85 -21.61 2.99 28.26
C ASN A 85 -20.10 3.01 28.60
N SER A 86 -19.20 2.68 27.68
CA SER A 86 -17.82 3.20 27.74
C SER A 86 -17.23 3.17 26.33
N ALA A 87 -16.91 4.34 25.78
CA ALA A 87 -16.50 4.52 24.39
C ALA A 87 -15.12 3.89 24.12
N ASN A 88 -15.09 2.56 24.04
CA ASN A 88 -13.92 1.81 23.62
C ASN A 88 -13.98 1.56 22.11
N LEU A 89 -13.63 2.57 21.31
CA LEU A 89 -13.62 2.49 19.84
C LEU A 89 -12.42 1.65 19.37
N LYS A 90 -12.60 0.35 19.11
CA LYS A 90 -11.56 -0.49 18.47
C LYS A 90 -11.80 -0.55 16.96
N THR A 91 -10.88 0.00 16.19
CA THR A 91 -10.88 -0.01 14.73
C THR A 91 -9.69 -0.83 14.26
N SER A 92 -9.90 -1.97 13.60
CA SER A 92 -8.82 -2.75 13.02
C SER A 92 -9.04 -2.87 11.53
N VAL A 93 -8.11 -2.32 10.76
CA VAL A 93 -8.09 -2.33 9.29
C VAL A 93 -6.97 -3.25 8.84
N THR A 94 -7.29 -4.24 8.02
CA THR A 94 -6.26 -5.09 7.39
C THR A 94 -6.40 -4.97 5.88
N LEU A 95 -5.34 -4.50 5.22
CA LEU A 95 -5.19 -4.63 3.78
C LEU A 95 -4.62 -6.00 3.47
N VAL A 96 -5.36 -6.76 2.65
CA VAL A 96 -4.84 -8.00 2.05
C VAL A 96 -3.61 -7.71 1.20
N PRO A 97 -2.73 -8.70 0.99
CA PRO A 97 -1.60 -8.57 0.08
C PRO A 97 -2.06 -8.12 -1.31
N VAL A 98 -1.68 -6.90 -1.70
CA VAL A 98 -1.96 -6.32 -3.01
C VAL A 98 -0.71 -6.45 -3.87
N ARG A 99 -0.88 -6.96 -5.09
CA ARG A 99 0.16 -6.92 -6.11
C ARG A 99 0.06 -5.62 -6.88
N PHE A 100 1.19 -4.98 -7.12
CA PHE A 100 1.26 -3.75 -7.88
C PHE A 100 2.54 -3.67 -8.72
N ILE A 101 2.46 -2.89 -9.78
CA ILE A 101 3.55 -2.56 -10.69
C ILE A 101 3.98 -1.13 -10.39
N VAL A 102 5.28 -0.89 -10.32
CA VAL A 102 5.88 0.43 -10.26
C VAL A 102 6.61 0.74 -11.56
N GLU A 103 6.24 1.86 -12.18
CA GLU A 103 6.87 2.36 -13.41
C GLU A 103 7.46 3.74 -13.15
N PHE A 104 8.79 3.87 -13.28
CA PHE A 104 9.47 5.15 -13.04
C PHE A 104 9.36 6.08 -14.26
N LYS A 105 9.14 7.36 -13.95
CA LYS A 105 9.13 8.50 -14.87
C LYS A 105 10.17 9.53 -14.40
N PRO A 106 10.60 10.48 -15.25
CA PRO A 106 11.62 11.47 -14.86
C PRO A 106 11.28 12.26 -13.58
N LEU A 107 10.00 12.51 -13.34
CA LEU A 107 9.51 13.32 -12.21
C LEU A 107 8.82 12.49 -11.11
N GLY A 108 8.81 11.16 -11.20
CA GLY A 108 7.97 10.38 -10.31
C GLY A 108 7.92 8.88 -10.60
N ALA A 109 6.94 8.23 -9.99
CA ALA A 109 6.60 6.84 -10.29
C ALA A 109 5.09 6.69 -10.44
N THR A 110 4.66 5.89 -11.41
CA THR A 110 3.26 5.48 -11.55
C THR A 110 3.07 4.14 -10.86
N ILE A 111 2.05 4.07 -10.01
CA ILE A 111 1.66 2.86 -9.29
C ILE A 111 0.40 2.29 -9.93
N SER A 112 0.47 1.03 -10.34
CA SER A 112 -0.63 0.31 -10.98
C SER A 112 -0.94 -0.97 -10.21
N LYS A 113 -2.19 -1.14 -9.77
CA LYS A 113 -2.65 -2.34 -9.09
C LYS A 113 -2.92 -3.45 -10.09
N ILE A 114 -2.46 -4.67 -9.81
CA ILE A 114 -2.83 -5.86 -10.57
C ILE A 114 -4.14 -6.40 -9.99
N ASN A 115 -5.20 -6.41 -10.80
CA ASN A 115 -6.49 -6.98 -10.43
C ASN A 115 -6.51 -8.44 -10.85
N ARG A 116 -6.34 -9.34 -9.87
CA ARG A 116 -6.60 -10.77 -10.03
C ARG A 116 -8.09 -11.08 -9.92
#